data_AF-A0A957LRF1-F1
#
_entry.id   AF-A0A957LRF1-F1
#
_cell.length_a   1.000
_cell.length_b   1.000
_cell.length_c   1.000
_cell.angle_alpha   90.00
_cell.angle_beta   90.00
_cell.angle_gamma   90.00
#
_symmetry.space_group_name_H-M   'P 1'
#
loop_
_entity.id
_entity.type
_entity.pdbx_description
1 polymer ?
#
loop_
_entity_poly.entity_id
_entity_poly.type
_entity_poly.pdbx_seq_one_letter_code
_entity_poly.pdbx_strand_id
1 'polypeptide(L)'
;MIRVIIRRLLWFIPVFFVVTGLTFATMHALPGGPFDSDKTPPALIQQMEEVFGLNRPVQEQYFIWLSSVAQLKFGPSLAARGKPVESFLLPGLAVSVQLGLFAMLFALSVGMPAGIVAAMHRGSWRDRSATLIAIIGVSVPAIVLGPVLQWLFALRLGWFPVAQWTSLSDGLIPYLSHIVLPAITLGAG
;
A
#
# COMPACT_ATOMS: atom_id res chain seq x y z
N MET A 1 -13.91 -15.18 -20.99
CA MET A 1 -13.30 -14.76 -19.71
C MET A 1 -11.97 -15.47 -19.43
N ILE A 2 -11.91 -16.80 -19.41
CA ILE A 2 -10.67 -17.54 -19.05
C ILE A 2 -9.46 -17.23 -19.94
N ARG A 3 -9.65 -17.08 -21.26
CA ARG A 3 -8.60 -16.67 -22.20
C ARG A 3 -8.00 -15.29 -21.88
N VAL A 4 -8.83 -14.37 -21.37
CA VAL A 4 -8.37 -13.02 -20.97
C VAL A 4 -7.57 -13.09 -19.67
N ILE A 5 -8.02 -13.90 -18.70
CA ILE A 5 -7.32 -14.13 -17.43
C ILE A 5 -5.95 -14.74 -17.71
N ILE A 6 -5.88 -15.82 -18.49
CA ILE A 6 -4.62 -16.49 -18.85
C ILE A 6 -3.69 -15.50 -19.57
N ARG A 7 -4.20 -14.74 -20.55
CA ARG A 7 -3.39 -13.74 -21.26
C ARG A 7 -2.83 -12.69 -20.30
N ARG A 8 -3.62 -12.18 -19.36
CA ARG A 8 -3.15 -11.22 -18.35
C ARG A 8 -2.10 -11.83 -17.41
N LEU A 9 -2.29 -13.07 -17.00
CA LEU A 9 -1.35 -13.78 -16.13
C LEU A 9 -0.01 -14.02 -16.84
N LEU A 10 -0.04 -14.34 -18.14
CA LEU A 10 1.18 -14.47 -18.95
C LEU A 10 1.90 -13.12 -19.12
N TRP A 11 1.17 -12.02 -19.31
CA TRP A 11 1.76 -10.68 -19.37
C TRP A 11 2.31 -10.18 -18.04
N PHE A 12 1.77 -10.67 -16.92
CA PHE A 12 2.29 -10.34 -15.58
C PHE A 12 3.74 -10.82 -15.40
N ILE A 13 4.10 -12.00 -15.92
CA ILE A 13 5.44 -12.57 -15.75
C ILE A 13 6.55 -11.63 -16.27
N PRO A 14 6.57 -11.20 -17.56
CA PRO A 14 7.63 -10.32 -18.05
C PRO A 14 7.59 -8.95 -17.37
N VAL A 15 6.41 -8.39 -17.10
CA VAL A 15 6.28 -7.11 -16.40
C VAL A 15 6.86 -7.20 -15.00
N PHE A 16 6.57 -8.27 -14.27
CA PHE A 16 7.11 -8.52 -12.93
C PHE A 16 8.63 -8.53 -12.95
N PHE A 17 9.27 -9.32 -13.81
CA PHE A 17 10.73 -9.39 -13.92
C PHE A 17 11.37 -8.07 -14.34
N VAL A 18 10.73 -7.30 -15.23
CA VAL A 18 11.22 -5.98 -15.64
C VAL A 18 11.17 -5.01 -14.46
N VAL A 19 10.04 -4.96 -13.72
CA VAL A 19 9.86 -4.04 -12.60
C VAL A 19 10.79 -4.39 -11.43
N THR A 20 10.90 -5.68 -11.06
CA THR A 20 11.79 -6.11 -9.98
C THR A 20 13.26 -5.96 -10.37
N GLY A 21 13.61 -6.29 -11.62
CA GLY A 21 14.96 -6.09 -12.15
C GLY A 21 15.36 -4.62 -12.17
N LEU A 22 14.46 -3.73 -12.61
CA LEU A 22 14.70 -2.29 -12.60
C LEU A 22 14.87 -1.77 -11.16
N THR A 23 14.00 -2.18 -10.24
CA THR A 23 14.09 -1.79 -8.82
C THR A 23 15.42 -2.24 -8.21
N PHE A 24 15.83 -3.48 -8.48
CA PHE A 24 17.10 -4.03 -8.02
C PHE A 24 18.29 -3.28 -8.60
N ALA A 25 18.26 -2.98 -9.91
CA ALA A 25 19.31 -2.22 -10.58
C ALA A 25 19.40 -0.78 -10.05
N THR A 26 18.26 -0.12 -9.80
CA THR A 26 18.24 1.22 -9.19
C THR A 26 18.86 1.20 -7.80
N MET A 27 18.53 0.19 -6.97
CA MET A 27 19.13 0.05 -5.64
C MET A 27 20.65 -0.19 -5.71
N HIS A 28 21.14 -0.97 -6.67
CA HIS A 28 22.58 -1.19 -6.87
C HIS A 28 23.32 0.02 -7.45
N ALA A 29 22.61 0.89 -8.18
CA ALA A 29 23.19 2.08 -8.79
C ALA A 29 23.29 3.26 -7.82
N LEU A 30 22.59 3.21 -6.68
CA LEU A 30 22.70 4.26 -5.67
C LEU A 30 24.11 4.25 -5.06
N PRO A 31 24.74 5.43 -4.89
CA PRO A 31 26.04 5.51 -4.23
C PRO A 31 25.91 5.16 -2.75
N GLY A 32 26.77 4.25 -2.28
CA GLY A 32 26.80 3.75 -0.90
C GLY A 32 26.24 2.33 -0.75
N GLY A 33 26.75 1.61 0.25
CA GLY A 33 26.38 0.24 0.60
C GLY A 33 25.54 0.14 1.88
N PRO A 34 24.81 -0.97 2.09
CA PRO A 34 24.01 -1.20 3.29
C PRO A 34 24.84 -1.20 4.60
N PHE A 35 26.16 -1.33 4.49
CA PHE A 35 27.10 -1.39 5.61
C PHE A 35 28.08 -0.20 5.64
N ASP A 36 27.91 0.78 4.75
CA ASP A 36 28.72 2.00 4.70
C ASP A 36 28.33 2.92 5.87
N SER A 37 28.92 2.64 7.01
CA SER A 37 28.84 3.47 8.21
C SER A 37 30.26 3.76 8.67
N ASP A 38 30.57 5.03 8.95
CA ASP A 38 31.90 5.52 9.34
C ASP A 38 32.53 4.78 10.55
N LYS A 39 31.75 3.96 11.25
CA LYS A 39 32.15 3.24 12.47
C LYS A 39 32.34 1.74 12.27
N THR A 40 32.12 1.19 11.08
CA THR A 40 32.21 -0.25 10.83
C THR A 40 33.62 -0.64 10.37
N PRO A 41 34.35 -1.52 11.09
CA PRO A 41 35.66 -1.99 10.65
C PRO A 41 35.57 -2.70 9.28
N PRO A 42 36.55 -2.53 8.37
CA PRO A 42 36.52 -3.16 7.04
C PRO A 42 36.38 -4.69 7.07
N ALA A 43 36.99 -5.35 8.06
CA ALA A 43 36.87 -6.80 8.25
C ALA A 43 35.43 -7.24 8.60
N LEU A 44 34.68 -6.39 9.32
CA LEU A 44 33.29 -6.66 9.64
C LEU A 44 32.39 -6.46 8.42
N ILE A 45 32.68 -5.46 7.57
CA ILE A 45 31.95 -5.23 6.32
C ILE A 45 32.05 -6.46 5.42
N GLN A 46 33.26 -6.99 5.19
CA GLN A 46 33.46 -8.18 4.36
C GLN A 46 32.70 -9.41 4.88
N GLN A 47 32.71 -9.63 6.20
CA GLN A 47 31.94 -10.71 6.83
C GLN A 47 30.43 -10.52 6.62
N MET A 48 29.93 -9.29 6.74
CA MET A 48 28.52 -9.01 6.49
C MET A 48 28.17 -9.20 5.01
N GLU A 49 28.99 -8.72 4.08
CA GLU A 49 28.78 -8.95 2.65
C GLU A 49 28.74 -10.44 2.29
N GLU A 50 29.55 -11.26 2.95
CA GLU A 50 29.53 -12.71 2.77
C GLU A 50 28.23 -13.34 3.31
N VAL A 51 27.80 -12.95 4.52
CA VAL A 51 26.56 -13.42 5.15
C VAL A 51 25.32 -13.02 4.33
N PHE A 52 25.29 -11.82 3.78
CA PHE A 52 24.19 -11.32 2.95
C PHE A 52 24.31 -11.71 1.47
N GLY A 53 25.39 -12.38 1.08
CA GLY A 53 25.62 -12.82 -0.30
C GLY A 53 25.93 -11.68 -1.28
N LEU A 54 26.30 -10.49 -0.79
CA LEU A 54 26.67 -9.32 -1.60
C LEU A 54 28.01 -9.51 -2.34
N ASN A 55 28.80 -10.51 -1.95
CA ASN A 55 30.04 -10.90 -2.63
C ASN A 55 29.82 -11.75 -3.91
N ARG A 56 28.57 -12.16 -4.19
CA ARG A 56 28.25 -13.02 -5.35
C ARG A 56 28.05 -12.20 -6.63
N PRO A 57 28.09 -12.83 -7.82
CA PRO A 57 27.70 -12.16 -9.06
C PRO A 57 26.30 -11.54 -8.96
N VAL A 58 26.12 -10.35 -9.55
CA VAL A 58 24.89 -9.54 -9.45
C VAL A 58 23.63 -10.33 -9.85
N GLN A 59 23.75 -11.23 -10.82
CA GLN A 59 22.67 -12.11 -11.28
C GLN A 59 22.27 -13.10 -10.19
N GLU A 60 23.23 -13.70 -9.48
CA GLU A 60 22.95 -14.60 -8.36
C GLU A 60 22.28 -13.85 -7.21
N GLN A 61 22.76 -12.66 -6.89
CA GLN A 61 22.17 -11.81 -5.86
C GLN A 61 20.69 -11.54 -6.15
N TYR A 62 20.35 -11.21 -7.41
CA TYR A 62 18.98 -10.99 -7.82
C TYR A 62 18.09 -12.21 -7.61
N PHE A 63 18.53 -13.41 -8.03
CA PHE A 63 17.73 -14.63 -7.87
C PHE A 63 17.62 -15.09 -6.41
N ILE A 64 18.67 -14.91 -5.60
CA ILE A 64 18.64 -15.19 -4.15
C ILE A 64 17.62 -14.25 -3.47
N TRP A 65 17.69 -12.96 -3.78
CA TRP A 65 16.75 -11.96 -3.26
C TRP A 65 15.31 -12.30 -3.69
N LEU A 66 15.08 -12.57 -4.97
CA LEU A 66 13.76 -12.89 -5.51
C LEU A 66 13.16 -14.15 -4.87
N SER A 67 13.97 -15.20 -4.69
CA SER A 67 13.57 -16.43 -4.02
C SER A 67 13.22 -16.20 -2.56
N SER A 68 14.01 -15.37 -1.86
CA SER A 68 13.76 -15.03 -0.44
C SER A 68 12.46 -14.25 -0.28
N VAL A 69 12.22 -13.25 -1.14
CA VAL A 69 10.96 -12.50 -1.20
C VAL A 69 9.76 -13.40 -1.50
N ALA A 70 9.90 -14.34 -2.45
CA ALA A 70 8.85 -15.31 -2.77
C ALA A 70 8.50 -16.23 -1.58
N GLN A 71 9.45 -16.48 -0.67
CA GLN A 71 9.25 -17.22 0.57
C GLN A 71 8.82 -16.33 1.75
N LEU A 72 8.55 -15.04 1.53
CA LEU A 72 8.27 -14.03 2.56
C LEU A 72 9.39 -13.87 3.60
N LYS A 73 10.64 -14.16 3.21
CA LYS A 73 11.84 -13.99 4.04
C LYS A 73 12.59 -12.77 3.54
N PHE A 74 12.52 -11.67 4.28
CA PHE A 74 13.16 -10.42 3.87
C PHE A 74 14.49 -10.18 4.60
N GLY A 75 14.79 -11.00 5.62
CA GLY A 75 16.02 -10.92 6.37
C GLY A 75 15.97 -9.85 7.49
N PRO A 76 17.10 -9.62 8.18
CA PRO A 76 17.17 -8.69 9.29
C PRO A 76 17.03 -7.23 8.81
N SER A 77 16.36 -6.40 9.60
CA SER A 77 16.29 -4.97 9.35
C SER A 77 17.61 -4.29 9.73
N LEU A 78 18.18 -3.55 8.77
CA LEU A 78 19.37 -2.72 9.00
C LEU A 78 19.05 -1.45 9.80
N ALA A 79 17.81 -0.96 9.71
CA ALA A 79 17.32 0.19 10.47
C ALA A 79 16.91 -0.21 11.90
N ALA A 80 16.24 -1.35 12.08
CA ALA A 80 15.75 -1.85 13.36
C ALA A 80 16.49 -3.13 13.77
N ARG A 81 17.61 -2.97 14.48
CA ARG A 81 18.47 -4.09 14.89
C ARG A 81 17.67 -5.18 15.63
N GLY A 82 17.93 -6.44 15.26
CA GLY A 82 17.35 -7.62 15.91
C GLY A 82 15.92 -7.94 15.50
N LYS A 83 15.30 -7.19 14.59
CA LYS A 83 13.97 -7.49 14.06
C LYS A 83 14.05 -7.83 12.57
N PRO A 84 13.37 -8.90 12.12
CA PRO A 84 13.28 -9.19 10.71
C PRO A 84 12.34 -8.22 10.00
N VAL A 85 12.58 -7.94 8.72
CA VAL A 85 11.81 -6.97 7.94
C VAL A 85 10.35 -7.40 7.78
N GLU A 86 10.07 -8.70 7.65
CA GLU A 86 8.70 -9.25 7.62
C GLU A 86 7.85 -8.86 8.84
N SER A 87 8.47 -8.62 10.00
CA SER A 87 7.73 -8.24 11.22
C SER A 87 7.08 -6.85 11.12
N PHE A 88 7.55 -6.01 10.20
CA PHE A 88 6.97 -4.70 9.90
C PHE A 88 6.08 -4.75 8.65
N LEU A 89 6.53 -5.48 7.61
CA LEU A 89 5.82 -5.56 6.35
C LEU A 89 4.49 -6.30 6.47
N LEU A 90 4.45 -7.46 7.12
CA LEU A 90 3.23 -8.28 7.17
C LEU A 90 2.06 -7.57 7.87
N PRO A 91 2.25 -6.91 9.04
CA PRO A 91 1.18 -6.11 9.64
C PRO A 91 0.76 -4.93 8.75
N GLY A 92 1.71 -4.22 8.15
CA GLY A 92 1.41 -3.09 7.25
C GLY A 92 0.65 -3.51 5.99
N LEU A 93 0.98 -4.68 5.42
CA LEU A 93 0.24 -5.29 4.32
C LEU A 93 -1.19 -5.63 4.73
N ALA A 94 -1.39 -6.23 5.90
CA ALA A 94 -2.73 -6.54 6.40
C ALA A 94 -3.60 -5.28 6.56
N VAL A 95 -3.02 -4.21 7.13
CA VAL A 95 -3.68 -2.90 7.24
C VAL A 95 -4.03 -2.34 5.86
N SER A 96 -3.11 -2.39 4.90
CA SER A 96 -3.32 -1.88 3.54
C SER A 96 -4.41 -2.65 2.80
N VAL A 97 -4.44 -3.98 2.93
CA VAL A 97 -5.48 -4.83 2.35
C VAL A 97 -6.85 -4.51 2.95
N GLN A 98 -6.93 -4.39 4.28
CA GLN A 98 -8.16 -4.00 4.96
C GLN A 98 -8.65 -2.63 4.47
N LEU A 99 -7.78 -1.63 4.50
CA LEU A 99 -8.12 -0.28 4.04
C LEU A 99 -8.60 -0.25 2.59
N GLY A 100 -7.87 -0.91 1.68
CA GLY A 100 -8.22 -0.98 0.27
C GLY A 100 -9.56 -1.71 0.04
N LEU A 101 -9.83 -2.77 0.79
CA LEU A 101 -11.11 -3.48 0.72
C LEU A 101 -12.27 -2.59 1.17
N PHE A 102 -12.14 -1.90 2.30
CA PHE A 102 -13.18 -1.00 2.80
C PHE A 102 -13.40 0.22 1.88
N ALA A 103 -12.32 0.79 1.33
CA ALA A 103 -12.41 1.86 0.34
C ALA A 103 -13.13 1.40 -0.92
N MET A 104 -12.80 0.21 -1.43
CA MET A 104 -13.48 -0.39 -2.57
C MET A 104 -14.96 -0.67 -2.28
N LEU A 105 -15.28 -1.21 -1.10
CA LEU A 105 -16.67 -1.43 -0.68
C LEU A 105 -17.43 -0.10 -0.63
N PHE A 106 -16.86 0.95 -0.04
CA PHE A 106 -17.46 2.27 -0.01
C PHE A 106 -17.70 2.82 -1.43
N ALA A 107 -16.68 2.77 -2.30
CA ALA A 107 -16.78 3.23 -3.68
C ALA A 107 -17.87 2.47 -4.47
N LEU A 108 -17.96 1.16 -4.29
CA LEU A 108 -19.00 0.34 -4.92
C LEU A 108 -20.39 0.62 -4.32
N SER A 109 -20.49 0.78 -2.99
CA SER A 109 -21.78 1.02 -2.32
C SER A 109 -22.35 2.41 -2.56
N VAL A 110 -21.52 3.43 -2.78
CA VAL A 110 -21.97 4.81 -2.99
C VAL A 110 -21.88 5.21 -4.46
N GLY A 111 -20.72 4.98 -5.08
CA GLY A 111 -20.44 5.39 -6.46
C GLY A 111 -21.27 4.63 -7.49
N MET A 112 -21.44 3.31 -7.33
CA MET A 112 -22.23 2.53 -8.29
C MET A 112 -23.72 2.90 -8.28
N PRO A 113 -24.43 2.98 -7.13
CA PRO A 113 -25.82 3.45 -7.12
C PRO A 113 -25.97 4.88 -7.60
N ALA A 114 -25.07 5.80 -7.21
CA ALA A 114 -25.10 7.18 -7.70
C ALA A 114 -24.97 7.24 -9.23
N GLY A 115 -24.06 6.46 -9.81
CA GLY A 115 -23.90 6.33 -11.26
C GLY A 115 -25.13 5.74 -11.96
N ILE A 116 -25.74 4.70 -11.37
CA ILE A 116 -26.99 4.11 -11.89
C ILE A 116 -28.12 5.14 -11.86
N VAL A 117 -28.32 5.86 -10.76
CA VAL A 117 -29.36 6.88 -10.63
C VAL A 117 -29.17 8.01 -11.64
N ALA A 118 -27.92 8.47 -11.82
CA ALA A 118 -27.58 9.50 -12.80
C ALA A 118 -27.89 9.04 -14.23
N ALA A 119 -27.52 7.79 -14.57
CA ALA A 119 -27.78 7.21 -15.88
C ALA A 119 -29.29 7.03 -16.16
N MET A 120 -30.06 6.58 -15.16
CA MET A 120 -31.50 6.37 -15.29
C MET A 120 -32.31 7.68 -15.38
N HIS A 121 -31.85 8.75 -14.74
CA HIS A 121 -32.56 10.03 -14.68
C HIS A 121 -31.81 11.15 -15.42
N ARG A 122 -31.22 10.82 -16.56
CA ARG A 122 -30.36 11.72 -17.33
C ARG A 122 -31.03 13.08 -17.58
N GLY A 123 -30.31 14.17 -17.31
CA GLY A 123 -30.77 15.54 -17.50
C GLY A 123 -31.67 16.07 -16.37
N SER A 124 -32.08 15.24 -15.42
CA SER A 124 -32.86 15.65 -14.24
C SER A 124 -31.98 16.24 -13.13
N TRP A 125 -32.63 16.79 -12.09
CA TRP A 125 -31.93 17.26 -10.89
C TRP A 125 -31.19 16.14 -10.15
N ARG A 126 -31.64 14.88 -10.23
CA ARG A 126 -30.99 13.72 -9.59
C ARG A 126 -29.65 13.41 -10.25
N ASP A 127 -29.63 13.41 -11.58
CA ASP A 127 -28.40 13.27 -12.37
C ASP A 127 -27.41 14.40 -12.06
N ARG A 128 -27.87 15.65 -12.13
CA ARG A 128 -27.00 16.81 -11.82
C ARG A 128 -26.44 16.76 -10.41
N SER A 129 -27.22 16.33 -9.42
CA SER A 129 -26.77 16.22 -8.02
C SER A 129 -25.75 15.09 -7.84
N ALA A 130 -26.02 13.90 -8.40
CA ALA A 130 -25.10 12.77 -8.34
C ALA A 130 -23.77 13.07 -9.05
N THR A 131 -23.86 13.70 -10.24
CA THR A 131 -22.69 14.14 -11.00
C THR A 131 -21.89 15.21 -10.26
N LEU A 132 -22.54 16.19 -9.63
CA LEU A 132 -21.87 17.21 -8.82
C LEU A 132 -21.11 16.60 -7.65
N ILE A 133 -21.73 15.67 -6.91
CA ILE A 133 -21.09 14.96 -5.79
C ILE A 133 -19.89 14.15 -6.28
N ALA A 134 -20.01 13.44 -7.39
CA ALA A 134 -18.92 12.68 -7.98
C ALA A 134 -17.75 13.59 -8.42
N ILE A 135 -18.05 14.73 -9.04
CA ILE A 135 -17.02 15.71 -9.43
C ILE A 135 -16.28 16.22 -8.20
N ILE A 136 -16.98 16.57 -7.12
CA ILE A 136 -16.34 17.03 -5.89
C ILE A 136 -15.42 15.94 -5.32
N GLY A 137 -15.89 14.70 -5.23
CA GLY A 137 -15.08 13.58 -4.72
C GLY A 137 -13.77 13.38 -5.50
N VAL A 138 -13.86 13.32 -6.83
CA VAL A 138 -12.71 13.09 -7.71
C VAL A 138 -11.79 14.31 -7.83
N SER A 139 -12.34 15.53 -7.72
CA SER A 139 -11.56 16.77 -7.90
C SER A 139 -10.79 17.19 -6.65
N VAL A 140 -11.23 16.77 -5.46
CA VAL A 140 -10.54 17.10 -4.21
C VAL A 140 -9.42 16.09 -3.99
N PRO A 141 -8.14 16.51 -3.93
CA PRO A 141 -7.04 15.58 -3.68
C PRO A 141 -7.21 14.86 -2.34
N ALA A 142 -6.95 13.55 -2.29
CA ALA A 142 -7.08 12.75 -1.06
C ALA A 142 -6.25 13.30 0.12
N ILE A 143 -5.08 13.90 -0.18
CA ILE A 143 -4.22 14.56 0.81
C ILE A 143 -4.87 15.80 1.45
N VAL A 144 -5.85 16.42 0.78
CA VAL A 144 -6.64 17.53 1.31
C VAL A 144 -7.91 17.00 1.98
N LEU A 145 -8.60 16.07 1.34
CA LEU A 145 -9.85 15.49 1.84
C LEU A 145 -9.67 14.82 3.21
N GLY A 146 -8.61 14.03 3.38
CA GLY A 146 -8.33 13.29 4.61
C GLY A 146 -8.25 14.19 5.85
N PRO A 147 -7.33 15.18 5.88
CA PRO A 147 -7.24 16.12 7.00
C PRO A 147 -8.53 16.92 7.26
N VAL A 148 -9.27 17.31 6.21
CA VAL A 148 -10.56 18.02 6.37
C VAL A 148 -11.60 17.12 7.04
N LEU A 149 -11.72 15.87 6.60
CA LEU A 149 -12.62 14.88 7.20
C LEU A 149 -12.22 14.58 8.65
N GLN A 150 -10.93 14.42 8.93
CA GLN A 150 -10.43 14.19 10.28
C GLN A 150 -10.69 15.40 11.19
N TRP A 151 -10.45 16.63 10.71
CA TRP A 151 -10.74 17.84 11.48
C TRP A 151 -12.24 17.96 11.81
N LEU A 152 -13.12 17.72 10.83
CA LEU A 152 -14.56 17.84 11.04
C LEU A 152 -15.11 16.72 11.93
N PHE A 153 -14.85 15.47 11.56
CA PHE A 153 -15.51 14.31 12.17
C PHE A 153 -14.79 13.76 13.41
N ALA A 154 -13.46 13.89 13.49
CA ALA A 154 -12.71 13.43 14.66
C ALA A 154 -12.51 14.55 15.69
N LEU A 155 -12.07 15.75 15.27
CA LEU A 155 -11.73 16.83 16.21
C LEU A 155 -12.93 17.70 16.60
N ARG A 156 -13.74 18.13 15.64
CA ARG A 156 -14.87 19.06 15.90
C ARG A 156 -16.09 18.34 16.45
N LEU A 157 -16.47 17.22 15.83
CA LEU A 157 -17.68 16.46 16.17
C LEU A 157 -17.42 15.35 17.20
N GLY A 158 -16.18 14.86 17.32
CA GLY A 158 -15.83 13.77 18.24
C GLY A 158 -16.48 12.42 17.89
N TRP A 159 -16.88 12.22 16.63
CA TRP A 159 -17.55 10.99 16.18
C TRP A 159 -16.57 9.84 15.95
N PHE A 160 -15.34 10.17 15.56
CA PHE A 160 -14.32 9.20 15.19
C PHE A 160 -12.99 9.49 15.91
N PRO A 161 -12.15 8.46 16.09
CA PRO A 161 -10.79 8.62 16.61
C PRO A 161 -9.90 9.37 15.62
N VAL A 162 -8.86 10.03 16.14
CA VAL A 162 -7.96 10.90 15.36
C VAL A 162 -6.84 10.12 14.67
N ALA A 163 -6.35 9.05 15.29
CA ALA A 163 -5.20 8.29 14.82
C ALA A 163 -5.23 6.86 15.37
N GLN A 164 -4.22 6.06 14.99
CA GLN A 164 -4.02 4.64 15.33
C GLN A 164 -4.85 3.66 14.46
N TRP A 165 -4.42 2.40 14.50
CA TRP A 165 -5.12 1.28 13.89
C TRP A 165 -5.44 0.26 14.97
N THR A 166 -6.72 -0.08 15.10
CA THR A 166 -7.19 -1.14 16.01
C THR A 166 -7.38 -2.43 15.25
N SER A 167 -7.08 -3.57 15.86
CA SER A 167 -7.35 -4.87 15.26
C SER A 167 -8.81 -5.28 15.47
N LEU A 168 -9.33 -6.17 14.62
CA LEU A 168 -10.69 -6.70 14.78
C LEU A 168 -10.88 -7.42 16.12
N SER A 169 -9.79 -7.92 16.72
CA SER A 169 -9.75 -8.51 18.07
C SER A 169 -10.17 -7.53 19.17
N ASP A 170 -9.96 -6.23 18.95
CA ASP A 170 -10.25 -5.19 19.95
C ASP A 170 -11.73 -4.79 19.92
N GLY A 171 -12.52 -5.38 19.01
CA GLY A 171 -13.95 -5.19 18.84
C GLY A 171 -14.32 -4.57 17.50
N LEU A 172 -15.52 -4.92 17.01
CA LEU A 172 -16.01 -4.44 15.72
C LEU A 172 -16.21 -2.92 15.67
N ILE A 173 -16.73 -2.33 16.75
CA ILE A 173 -17.01 -0.89 16.82
C ILE A 173 -15.69 -0.08 16.82
N PRO A 174 -14.70 -0.37 17.69
CA PRO A 174 -13.39 0.27 17.61
C PRO A 174 -12.75 0.13 16.23
N TYR A 175 -12.76 -1.09 15.67
CA TYR A 175 -12.22 -1.35 14.33
C TYR A 175 -12.86 -0.48 13.25
N LEU A 176 -14.19 -0.46 13.18
CA LEU A 176 -14.91 0.35 12.18
C LEU A 176 -14.70 1.85 12.40
N SER A 177 -14.60 2.32 13.64
CA SER A 177 -14.38 3.74 13.92
C SER A 177 -13.02 4.23 13.41
N HIS A 178 -11.97 3.40 13.40
CA HIS A 178 -10.66 3.81 12.90
C HIS A 178 -10.53 3.70 11.38
N ILE A 179 -11.30 2.82 10.73
CA ILE A 179 -11.16 2.55 9.28
C ILE A 179 -12.07 3.41 8.40
N VAL A 180 -13.22 3.88 8.89
CA VAL A 180 -14.25 4.53 8.07
C VAL A 180 -13.75 5.82 7.42
N LEU A 181 -13.14 6.74 8.19
CA LEU A 181 -12.66 8.02 7.62
C LEU A 181 -11.53 7.83 6.60
N PRO A 182 -10.48 7.02 6.86
CA PRO A 182 -9.48 6.69 5.85
C PRO A 182 -10.07 6.00 4.62
N ALA A 183 -11.01 5.08 4.79
CA ALA A 183 -11.64 4.35 3.69
C ALA A 183 -12.50 5.26 2.81
N ILE A 184 -13.26 6.19 3.40
CA ILE A 184 -14.02 7.21 2.66
C ILE A 184 -13.05 8.12 1.91
N THR A 185 -11.98 8.57 2.55
CA THR A 185 -10.98 9.45 1.93
C THR A 185 -10.36 8.78 0.69
N LEU A 186 -10.01 7.50 0.81
CA LEU A 186 -9.41 6.73 -0.28
C LEU A 186 -10.43 6.35 -1.36
N GLY A 187 -11.66 6.00 -0.97
CA GLY A 187 -12.70 5.53 -1.90
C GLY A 187 -13.50 6.64 -2.58
N ALA A 188 -13.40 7.89 -2.12
CA ALA A 188 -14.04 9.04 -2.75
C ALA A 188 -13.21 9.65 -3.89
N GLY A 189 -11.89 9.42 -3.89
CA GLY A 189 -10.95 9.91 -4.90
C GLY A 189 -10.63 8.91 -6.00
#